data_AF-A0A2V7T7D6-F1
#
_entry.id   AF-A0A2V7T7D6-F1
#
_cell.length_a   1.000
_cell.length_b   1.000
_cell.length_c   1.000
_cell.angle_alpha   90.00
_cell.angle_beta   90.00
_cell.angle_gamma   90.00
#
_symmetry.space_group_name_H-M   'P 1'
#
loop_
_entity.id
_entity.type
_entity.pdbx_description
1 polymer ?
#
loop_
_entity_poly.entity_id
_entity_poly.type
_entity_poly.pdbx_seq_one_letter_code
_entity_poly.pdbx_strand_id
1 'polypeptide(L)'
;MRVETSDRLYRFAGALEGLLAAPDVVTLERAWEEANLDNLAWDALGHSRRAHGAALEPALHQVDRRLLAMLERCRRLPDPHVVTFRVPELERWQHAAAAALVGARWGVAGLRTVIADTSAPLGRRYFAFLALAERHPDGAWPLFERYVVTPSAHHAFVAAAVEAARYYPGHADLLVRLFQRIRGDPLQRRFLGPKILESLYVLGEECSLSLFEELLVTGHTDPDVDRCEVTRALVAVRRATGRVAPNSKFADGDDAVWRALDDAERHYEATRDRIVPVVVI
;
A
#
# COMPACT_ATOMS: atom_id res chain seq x y z
N MET A 1 -0.95 -18.78 -10.38
CA MET A 1 -1.41 -17.68 -9.51
C MET A 1 -2.56 -18.05 -8.57
N ARG A 2 -3.75 -18.48 -9.03
CA ARG A 2 -4.88 -18.80 -8.12
C ARG A 2 -4.63 -20.02 -7.21
N VAL A 3 -4.19 -21.15 -7.78
CA VAL A 3 -3.83 -22.37 -7.03
C VAL A 3 -2.77 -22.07 -5.97
N GLU A 4 -1.71 -21.39 -6.39
CA GLU A 4 -0.63 -20.94 -5.51
C GLU A 4 -1.11 -20.03 -4.35
N THR A 5 -2.11 -19.18 -4.59
CA THR A 5 -2.69 -18.32 -3.53
C THR A 5 -3.49 -19.14 -2.52
N SER A 6 -4.29 -20.09 -2.99
CA SER A 6 -5.00 -21.02 -2.10
C SER A 6 -4.03 -21.85 -1.26
N ASP A 7 -2.94 -22.34 -1.84
CA ASP A 7 -1.93 -23.12 -1.13
C ASP A 7 -1.26 -22.31 -0.01
N ARG A 8 -0.95 -21.03 -0.27
CA ARG A 8 -0.42 -20.11 0.76
C ARG A 8 -1.42 -19.90 1.90
N LEU A 9 -2.70 -19.71 1.60
CA LEU A 9 -3.76 -19.57 2.59
C LEU A 9 -3.95 -20.85 3.41
N TYR A 10 -3.93 -22.02 2.78
CA TYR A 10 -4.02 -23.29 3.49
C TYR A 10 -2.79 -23.56 4.35
N ARG A 11 -1.59 -23.21 3.88
CA ARG A 11 -0.36 -23.28 4.69
C ARG A 11 -0.47 -22.39 5.93
N PHE A 12 -0.96 -21.16 5.76
CA PHE A 12 -1.19 -20.25 6.88
C PHE A 12 -2.23 -20.81 7.87
N ALA A 13 -3.36 -21.31 7.36
CA ALA A 13 -4.37 -21.97 8.18
C ALA A 13 -3.79 -23.17 8.96
N GLY A 14 -2.96 -23.99 8.32
CA GLY A 14 -2.28 -25.13 8.97
C GLY A 14 -1.33 -24.69 10.07
N ALA A 15 -0.56 -23.61 9.86
CA ALA A 15 0.32 -23.05 10.90
C ALA A 15 -0.48 -22.57 12.12
N LEU A 16 -1.60 -21.85 11.91
CA LEU A 16 -2.50 -21.43 12.99
C LEU A 16 -3.06 -22.62 13.78
N GLU A 17 -3.34 -23.75 13.10
CA GLU A 17 -3.80 -24.97 13.75
C GLU A 17 -2.74 -25.60 14.66
N GLY A 18 -1.47 -25.56 14.25
CA GLY A 18 -0.34 -25.93 15.11
C GLY A 18 -0.25 -25.07 16.38
N LEU A 19 -0.46 -23.75 16.25
CA LEU A 19 -0.47 -22.84 17.39
C LEU A 19 -1.67 -23.08 18.33
N LEU A 20 -2.85 -23.39 17.79
CA LEU A 20 -4.03 -23.71 18.59
C LEU A 20 -3.81 -24.93 19.49
N ALA A 21 -2.98 -25.88 19.03
CA ALA A 21 -2.62 -27.09 19.76
C ALA A 21 -1.50 -26.90 20.81
N ALA A 22 -0.80 -25.75 20.81
CA ALA A 22 0.29 -25.50 21.74
C ALA A 22 -0.21 -25.45 23.20
N PRO A 23 0.34 -26.26 24.13
CA PRO A 23 -0.22 -26.43 25.48
C PRO A 23 -0.05 -25.19 26.37
N ASP A 24 0.99 -24.40 26.14
CA ASP A 24 1.37 -23.24 26.93
C ASP A 24 1.91 -22.10 26.06
N VAL A 25 2.15 -20.95 26.69
CA VAL A 25 2.63 -19.74 26.01
C VAL A 25 4.03 -19.93 25.43
N VAL A 26 4.91 -20.66 26.13
CA VAL A 26 6.29 -20.91 25.67
C VAL A 26 6.29 -21.71 24.37
N THR A 27 5.44 -22.73 24.28
CA THR A 27 5.29 -23.55 23.08
C THR A 27 4.57 -22.81 21.97
N LEU A 28 3.61 -21.94 22.30
CA LEU A 28 2.93 -21.08 21.34
C LEU A 28 3.90 -20.10 20.69
N GLU A 29 4.70 -19.38 21.47
CA GLU A 29 5.66 -18.40 20.95
C GLU A 29 6.74 -19.07 20.10
N ARG A 30 7.27 -20.21 20.56
CA ARG A 30 8.23 -20.99 19.76
C ARG A 30 7.62 -21.45 18.43
N ALA A 31 6.40 -21.96 18.44
CA ALA A 31 5.72 -22.36 17.20
C ALA A 31 5.45 -21.16 16.28
N TRP A 32 5.16 -19.98 16.84
CA TRP A 32 5.00 -18.73 16.10
C TRP A 32 6.29 -18.35 15.36
N GLU A 33 7.42 -18.38 16.06
CA GLU A 33 8.75 -18.06 15.52
C GLU A 33 9.23 -19.09 14.49
N GLU A 34 9.14 -20.38 14.81
CA GLU A 34 9.54 -21.48 13.92
C GLU A 34 8.76 -21.47 12.61
N ALA A 35 7.47 -21.13 12.65
CA ALA A 35 6.64 -21.00 11.47
C ALA A 35 6.85 -19.67 10.71
N ASN A 36 7.61 -18.73 11.28
CA ASN A 36 7.74 -17.35 10.82
C ASN A 36 6.36 -16.74 10.50
N LEU A 37 5.46 -16.81 11.48
CA LEU A 37 4.04 -16.63 11.24
C LEU A 37 3.70 -15.24 10.71
N ASP A 38 4.43 -14.21 11.13
CA ASP A 38 4.22 -12.83 10.68
C ASP A 38 4.42 -12.69 9.16
N ASN A 39 5.51 -13.23 8.63
CA ASN A 39 5.76 -13.24 7.20
C ASN A 39 4.77 -14.14 6.46
N LEU A 40 4.45 -15.31 7.02
CA LEU A 40 3.50 -16.25 6.39
C LEU A 40 2.10 -15.63 6.26
N ALA A 41 1.63 -14.94 7.30
CA ALA A 41 0.33 -14.30 7.34
C ALA A 41 0.24 -13.18 6.30
N TRP A 42 1.17 -12.23 6.32
CA TRP A 42 1.14 -11.09 5.40
C TRP A 42 1.43 -11.48 3.96
N ASP A 43 2.25 -12.51 3.72
CA ASP A 43 2.43 -13.09 2.39
C ASP A 43 1.11 -13.68 1.87
N ALA A 44 0.47 -14.57 2.64
CA ALA A 44 -0.77 -15.22 2.22
C ALA A 44 -1.93 -14.21 2.03
N LEU A 45 -2.12 -13.30 2.98
CA LEU A 45 -3.16 -12.28 2.92
C LEU A 45 -2.88 -11.26 1.81
N GLY A 46 -1.63 -10.82 1.64
CA GLY A 46 -1.22 -9.92 0.56
C GLY A 46 -1.41 -10.52 -0.84
N HIS A 47 -1.21 -11.83 -1.01
CA HIS A 47 -1.54 -12.52 -2.25
C HIS A 47 -3.06 -12.64 -2.44
N SER A 48 -3.82 -12.98 -1.40
CA SER A 48 -5.28 -13.06 -1.48
C SER A 48 -5.97 -11.73 -1.81
N ARG A 49 -5.36 -10.61 -1.38
CA ARG A 49 -5.83 -9.24 -1.66
C ARG A 49 -5.78 -8.92 -3.16
N ARG A 50 -4.62 -9.21 -3.77
CA ARG A 50 -4.31 -9.02 -5.20
C ARG A 50 -5.05 -10.03 -6.07
N ALA A 51 -5.15 -11.27 -5.60
CA ALA A 51 -5.94 -12.29 -6.26
C ALA A 51 -7.45 -11.99 -6.11
N HIS A 52 -8.24 -12.46 -7.07
CA HIS A 52 -9.69 -12.31 -7.03
C HIS A 52 -10.35 -13.62 -7.48
N GLY A 53 -11.51 -13.89 -6.89
CA GLY A 53 -12.40 -14.97 -7.30
C GLY A 53 -12.94 -15.81 -6.14
N ALA A 54 -14.16 -16.29 -6.31
CA ALA A 54 -14.87 -17.13 -5.35
C ALA A 54 -14.12 -18.44 -5.00
N ALA A 55 -13.20 -18.89 -5.87
CA ALA A 55 -12.38 -20.06 -5.62
C ALA A 55 -11.45 -19.93 -4.38
N LEU A 56 -11.14 -18.70 -3.94
CA LEU A 56 -10.35 -18.47 -2.73
C LEU A 56 -11.19 -18.54 -1.44
N GLU A 57 -12.53 -18.46 -1.57
CA GLU A 57 -13.45 -18.40 -0.45
C GLU A 57 -13.24 -19.55 0.56
N PRO A 58 -13.11 -20.82 0.16
CA PRO A 58 -12.93 -21.90 1.12
C PRO A 58 -11.65 -21.74 1.94
N ALA A 59 -10.54 -21.37 1.30
CA ALA A 59 -9.26 -21.19 1.99
C ALA A 59 -9.29 -19.98 2.94
N LEU A 60 -9.86 -18.85 2.50
CA LEU A 60 -10.05 -17.66 3.33
C LEU A 60 -10.96 -17.93 4.53
N HIS A 61 -12.02 -18.71 4.35
CA HIS A 61 -12.91 -19.10 5.44
C HIS A 61 -12.18 -19.94 6.50
N GLN A 62 -11.29 -20.84 6.08
CA GLN A 62 -10.46 -21.64 7.00
C GLN A 62 -9.47 -20.78 7.79
N VAL A 63 -8.89 -19.75 7.16
CA VAL A 63 -8.00 -18.77 7.82
C VAL A 63 -8.78 -17.91 8.81
N ASP A 64 -9.88 -17.29 8.39
CA ASP A 64 -10.69 -16.42 9.25
C ASP A 64 -11.19 -17.14 10.51
N ARG A 65 -11.70 -18.37 10.35
CA ARG A 65 -12.15 -19.20 11.47
C ARG A 65 -11.03 -19.49 12.48
N ARG A 66 -9.81 -19.79 12.01
CA ARG A 66 -8.67 -20.10 12.89
C ARG A 66 -8.10 -18.86 13.56
N LEU A 67 -8.09 -17.72 12.88
CA LEU A 67 -7.71 -16.44 13.48
C LEU A 67 -8.66 -16.06 14.62
N LEU A 68 -9.97 -16.22 14.43
CA LEU A 68 -10.95 -16.00 15.49
C LEU A 68 -10.74 -16.94 16.68
N ALA A 69 -10.48 -18.23 16.43
CA ALA A 69 -10.17 -19.19 17.49
C ALA A 69 -8.86 -18.85 18.23
N MET A 70 -7.83 -18.40 17.51
CA MET A 70 -6.56 -17.96 18.11
C MET A 70 -6.74 -16.72 18.96
N LEU A 71 -7.52 -15.73 18.51
CA LEU A 71 -7.85 -14.54 19.30
C LEU A 71 -8.57 -14.90 20.59
N GLU A 72 -9.57 -15.79 20.50
CA GLU A 72 -10.30 -16.27 21.67
C GLU A 72 -9.38 -17.01 22.66
N ARG A 73 -8.47 -17.85 22.15
CA ARG A 73 -7.46 -18.55 22.96
C ARG A 73 -6.49 -17.58 23.62
N CYS A 74 -5.85 -16.69 22.87
CA CYS A 74 -4.87 -15.74 23.37
C CYS A 74 -5.46 -14.80 24.42
N ARG A 75 -6.72 -14.35 24.27
CA ARG A 75 -7.39 -13.52 25.29
C ARG A 75 -7.68 -14.26 26.60
N ARG A 76 -7.70 -15.59 26.59
CA ARG A 76 -7.83 -16.43 27.79
C ARG A 76 -6.48 -16.76 28.44
N LEU A 77 -5.37 -16.44 27.79
CA LEU A 77 -4.01 -16.59 28.30
C LEU A 77 -3.54 -15.20 28.75
N PRO A 78 -3.62 -14.85 30.05
CA PRO A 78 -3.29 -13.50 30.54
C PRO A 78 -1.77 -13.28 30.64
N ASP A 79 -1.01 -13.79 29.66
CA ASP A 79 0.41 -13.51 29.53
C ASP A 79 0.60 -12.09 28.96
N PRO A 80 1.39 -11.22 29.62
CA PRO A 80 1.55 -9.84 29.19
C PRO A 80 2.09 -9.68 27.77
N HIS A 81 2.99 -10.56 27.34
CA HIS A 81 3.57 -10.51 26.00
C HIS A 81 2.52 -10.86 24.94
N VAL A 82 1.77 -11.95 25.15
CA VAL A 82 0.70 -12.37 24.23
C VAL A 82 -0.36 -11.28 24.09
N VAL A 83 -0.83 -10.71 25.20
CA VAL A 83 -1.86 -9.66 25.18
C VAL A 83 -1.38 -8.39 24.51
N THR A 84 -0.11 -8.00 24.75
CA THR A 84 0.43 -6.73 24.24
C THR A 84 0.81 -6.82 22.77
N PHE A 85 1.34 -7.97 22.31
CA PHE A 85 1.95 -8.08 20.98
C PHE A 85 1.22 -9.02 20.04
N ARG A 86 0.77 -10.20 20.50
CA ARG A 86 0.15 -11.21 19.62
C ARG A 86 -1.32 -10.95 19.36
N VAL A 87 -2.07 -10.51 20.37
CA VAL A 87 -3.51 -10.20 20.18
C VAL A 87 -3.71 -9.10 19.14
N PRO A 88 -3.02 -7.93 19.19
CA PRO A 88 -3.18 -6.91 18.16
C PRO A 88 -2.77 -7.38 16.75
N GLU A 89 -1.72 -8.21 16.63
CA GLU A 89 -1.30 -8.75 15.34
C GLU A 89 -2.34 -9.74 14.77
N LEU A 90 -2.86 -10.64 15.60
CA LEU A 90 -3.96 -11.54 15.21
C LEU A 90 -5.22 -10.76 14.81
N GLU A 91 -5.54 -9.65 15.49
CA GLU A 91 -6.67 -8.78 15.14
C GLU A 91 -6.47 -8.14 13.75
N ARG A 92 -5.26 -7.65 13.46
CA ARG A 92 -4.90 -7.14 12.13
C ARG A 92 -5.11 -8.19 11.05
N TRP A 93 -4.61 -9.40 11.26
CA TRP A 93 -4.78 -10.50 10.30
C TRP A 93 -6.23 -10.91 10.15
N GLN A 94 -7.01 -10.95 11.23
CA GLN A 94 -8.43 -11.28 11.19
C GLN A 94 -9.19 -10.24 10.36
N HIS A 95 -8.91 -8.95 10.56
CA HIS A 95 -9.54 -7.88 9.80
C HIS A 95 -9.20 -7.95 8.30
N ALA A 96 -7.93 -8.25 7.97
CA ALA A 96 -7.50 -8.49 6.61
C ALA A 96 -8.18 -9.73 5.99
N ALA A 97 -8.24 -10.86 6.71
CA ALA A 97 -8.90 -12.09 6.26
C ALA A 97 -10.40 -11.88 6.02
N ALA A 98 -11.09 -11.17 6.91
CA ALA A 98 -12.50 -10.83 6.75
C ALA A 98 -12.74 -9.95 5.51
N ALA A 99 -11.91 -8.91 5.29
CA ALA A 99 -12.01 -8.08 4.09
C ALA A 99 -11.71 -8.87 2.81
N ALA A 100 -10.70 -9.74 2.84
CA ALA A 100 -10.36 -10.62 1.72
C ALA A 100 -11.51 -11.60 1.41
N LEU A 101 -12.13 -12.20 2.43
CA LEU A 101 -13.26 -13.12 2.29
C LEU A 101 -14.46 -12.42 1.65
N VAL A 102 -14.78 -11.19 2.09
CA VAL A 102 -15.81 -10.36 1.45
C VAL A 102 -15.48 -10.12 -0.01
N GLY A 103 -14.24 -9.71 -0.30
CA GLY A 103 -13.78 -9.45 -1.67
C GLY A 103 -13.76 -10.70 -2.56
N ALA A 104 -13.58 -11.89 -1.99
CA ALA A 104 -13.64 -13.17 -2.72
C ALA A 104 -15.09 -13.55 -3.07
N ARG A 105 -16.02 -13.36 -2.12
CA ARG A 105 -17.45 -13.70 -2.27
C ARG A 105 -18.20 -12.75 -3.20
N TRP A 106 -18.00 -11.44 -3.01
CA TRP A 106 -18.85 -10.41 -3.61
C TRP A 106 -18.07 -9.42 -4.48
N GLY A 107 -16.78 -9.69 -4.74
CA GLY A 107 -15.96 -8.89 -5.64
C GLY A 107 -15.87 -7.41 -5.23
N VAL A 108 -15.90 -6.53 -6.24
CA VAL A 108 -15.81 -5.07 -6.07
C VAL A 108 -16.96 -4.52 -5.24
N ALA A 109 -18.17 -5.06 -5.39
CA ALA A 109 -19.33 -4.61 -4.62
C ALA A 109 -19.13 -4.84 -3.13
N GLY A 110 -18.69 -6.04 -2.74
CA GLY A 110 -18.39 -6.35 -1.34
C GLY A 110 -17.29 -5.47 -0.75
N LEU A 111 -16.21 -5.22 -1.50
CA LEU A 111 -15.15 -4.32 -1.06
C LEU A 111 -15.67 -2.91 -0.81
N ARG A 112 -16.51 -2.37 -1.72
CA ARG A 112 -17.14 -1.06 -1.55
C ARG A 112 -18.02 -0.99 -0.30
N THR A 113 -18.75 -2.06 0.01
CA THR A 113 -19.55 -2.15 1.24
C THR A 113 -18.67 -2.08 2.48
N VAL A 114 -17.56 -2.82 2.52
CA VAL A 114 -16.61 -2.78 3.67
C VAL A 114 -15.99 -1.40 3.82
N ILE A 115 -15.60 -0.74 2.73
CA ILE A 115 -15.00 0.60 2.78
C ILE A 115 -16.01 1.63 3.32
N ALA A 116 -17.27 1.52 2.90
CA ALA A 116 -18.36 2.43 3.27
C ALA A 116 -18.85 2.21 4.71
N ASP A 117 -18.66 1.03 5.28
CA ASP A 117 -19.01 0.74 6.68
C ASP A 117 -18.08 1.49 7.64
N THR A 118 -18.55 2.63 8.14
CA THR A 118 -17.79 3.44 9.10
C THR A 118 -17.72 2.82 10.49
N SER A 119 -18.53 1.78 10.78
CA SER A 119 -18.45 1.02 12.03
C SER A 119 -17.40 -0.09 11.99
N ALA A 120 -16.93 -0.47 10.79
CA ALA A 120 -15.88 -1.45 10.65
C ALA A 120 -14.52 -0.92 11.16
N PRO A 121 -13.68 -1.80 11.76
CA PRO A 121 -12.33 -1.43 12.17
C PRO A 121 -11.50 -0.84 11.03
N LEU A 122 -10.66 0.16 11.34
CA LEU A 122 -9.89 0.90 10.35
C LEU A 122 -9.04 -0.02 9.45
N GLY A 123 -8.35 -1.00 10.05
CA GLY A 123 -7.54 -1.98 9.32
C GLY A 123 -8.35 -2.80 8.32
N ARG A 124 -9.60 -3.18 8.65
CA ARG A 124 -10.50 -3.92 7.74
C ARG A 124 -10.87 -3.06 6.53
N ARG A 125 -11.28 -1.81 6.79
CA ARG A 125 -11.64 -0.84 5.76
C ARG A 125 -10.45 -0.54 4.84
N TYR A 126 -9.27 -0.37 5.44
CA TYR A 126 -8.05 -0.08 4.71
C TYR A 126 -7.61 -1.25 3.83
N PHE A 127 -7.67 -2.48 4.34
CA PHE A 127 -7.35 -3.66 3.53
C PHE A 127 -8.29 -3.81 2.32
N ALA A 128 -9.59 -3.55 2.51
CA ALA A 128 -10.55 -3.54 1.40
C ALA A 128 -10.29 -2.41 0.40
N PHE A 129 -9.92 -1.22 0.89
CA PHE A 129 -9.54 -0.08 0.07
C PHE A 129 -8.31 -0.37 -0.79
N LEU A 130 -7.28 -0.97 -0.20
CA LEU A 130 -6.09 -1.43 -0.89
C LEU A 130 -6.38 -2.51 -1.92
N ALA A 131 -7.25 -3.48 -1.60
CA ALA A 131 -7.70 -4.48 -2.57
C ALA A 131 -8.35 -3.82 -3.79
N LEU A 132 -9.18 -2.80 -3.57
CA LEU A 132 -9.81 -2.06 -4.65
C LEU A 132 -8.79 -1.27 -5.48
N ALA A 133 -7.83 -0.62 -4.82
CA ALA A 133 -6.76 0.13 -5.47
C ALA A 133 -5.91 -0.76 -6.38
N GLU A 134 -5.48 -1.93 -5.90
CA GLU A 134 -4.67 -2.87 -6.69
C GLU A 134 -5.44 -3.51 -7.84
N ARG A 135 -6.76 -3.68 -7.70
CA ARG A 135 -7.62 -4.23 -8.75
C ARG A 135 -8.05 -3.19 -9.78
N HIS A 136 -7.95 -1.91 -9.43
CA HIS A 136 -8.26 -0.76 -10.27
C HIS A 136 -9.50 -0.92 -11.19
N PRO A 137 -10.68 -1.32 -10.65
CA PRO A 137 -11.84 -1.57 -11.50
C PRO A 137 -12.42 -0.27 -12.08
N ASP A 138 -12.98 -0.38 -13.27
CA ASP A 138 -13.62 0.74 -13.96
C ASP A 138 -14.62 1.48 -13.06
N GLY A 139 -14.58 2.81 -13.10
CA GLY A 139 -15.47 3.68 -12.34
C GLY A 139 -15.25 3.66 -10.82
N ALA A 140 -14.12 3.16 -10.31
CA ALA A 140 -13.78 3.29 -8.90
C ALA A 140 -13.14 4.63 -8.52
N TRP A 141 -12.71 5.45 -9.49
CA TRP A 141 -12.09 6.74 -9.23
C TRP A 141 -12.88 7.65 -8.25
N PRO A 142 -14.22 7.84 -8.37
CA PRO A 142 -14.96 8.70 -7.45
C PRO A 142 -14.84 8.28 -5.98
N LEU A 143 -14.53 7.01 -5.70
CA LEU A 143 -14.24 6.56 -4.35
C LEU A 143 -12.87 7.07 -3.88
N PHE A 144 -11.82 6.93 -4.68
CA PHE A 144 -10.46 7.39 -4.36
C PHE A 144 -10.38 8.92 -4.27
N GLU A 145 -11.01 9.61 -5.21
CA GLU A 145 -11.08 11.07 -5.27
C GLU A 145 -11.56 11.67 -3.95
N ARG A 146 -12.62 11.09 -3.34
CA ARG A 146 -13.14 11.55 -2.04
C ARG A 146 -12.07 11.58 -0.95
N TYR A 147 -11.13 10.63 -0.95
CA TYR A 147 -10.04 10.62 0.03
C TYR A 147 -8.94 11.61 -0.34
N VAL A 148 -8.66 11.82 -1.63
CA VAL A 148 -7.68 12.82 -2.10
C VAL A 148 -8.12 14.25 -1.77
N VAL A 149 -9.41 14.56 -1.95
CA VAL A 149 -9.91 15.93 -1.76
C VAL A 149 -10.20 16.28 -0.31
N THR A 150 -10.59 15.30 0.51
CA THR A 150 -10.98 15.51 1.91
C THR A 150 -9.75 15.80 2.80
N PRO A 151 -9.59 17.02 3.35
CA PRO A 151 -8.39 17.39 4.10
C PRO A 151 -8.12 16.54 5.35
N SER A 152 -9.18 16.02 5.99
CA SER A 152 -9.09 15.18 7.20
C SER A 152 -9.09 13.68 6.90
N ALA A 153 -8.96 13.27 5.63
CA ALA A 153 -8.86 11.87 5.29
C ALA A 153 -7.62 11.23 5.92
N HIS A 154 -7.78 9.99 6.39
CA HIS A 154 -6.67 9.27 6.99
C HIS A 154 -5.54 9.05 5.96
N HIS A 155 -4.32 9.46 6.31
CA HIS A 155 -3.16 9.50 5.40
C HIS A 155 -2.88 8.18 4.69
N ALA A 156 -3.10 7.03 5.35
CA ALA A 156 -2.96 5.71 4.71
C ALA A 156 -3.90 5.52 3.51
N PHE A 157 -5.15 5.99 3.60
CA PHE A 157 -6.10 5.94 2.49
C PHE A 157 -5.74 6.94 1.41
N VAL A 158 -5.26 8.14 1.79
CA VAL A 158 -4.76 9.14 0.82
C VAL A 158 -3.59 8.54 0.04
N ALA A 159 -2.62 7.91 0.71
CA ALA A 159 -1.47 7.25 0.09
C ALA A 159 -1.90 6.20 -0.96
N ALA A 160 -2.83 5.31 -0.59
CA ALA A 160 -3.36 4.31 -1.51
C ALA A 160 -4.16 4.94 -2.67
N ALA A 161 -4.90 6.02 -2.41
CA ALA A 161 -5.70 6.72 -3.42
C ALA A 161 -4.83 7.45 -4.45
N VAL A 162 -3.75 8.11 -4.02
CA VAL A 162 -2.82 8.77 -4.93
C VAL A 162 -2.09 7.76 -5.80
N GLU A 163 -1.63 6.63 -5.24
CA GLU A 163 -1.01 5.56 -6.03
C GLU A 163 -2.01 4.90 -7.00
N ALA A 164 -3.29 4.79 -6.62
CA ALA A 164 -4.34 4.29 -7.50
C ALA A 164 -4.63 5.24 -8.67
N ALA A 165 -4.39 6.56 -8.51
CA ALA A 165 -4.73 7.57 -9.51
C ALA A 165 -4.07 7.32 -10.87
N ARG A 166 -2.89 6.70 -10.91
CA ARG A 166 -2.20 6.38 -12.17
C ARG A 166 -2.96 5.41 -13.08
N TYR A 167 -3.98 4.73 -12.56
CA TYR A 167 -4.86 3.85 -13.35
C TYR A 167 -6.14 4.57 -13.83
N TYR A 168 -6.32 5.85 -13.48
CA TYR A 168 -7.48 6.67 -13.85
C TYR A 168 -7.01 7.99 -14.46
N PRO A 169 -6.74 8.04 -15.77
CA PRO A 169 -6.24 9.24 -16.43
C PRO A 169 -7.26 10.38 -16.43
N GLY A 170 -6.78 11.62 -16.51
CA GLY A 170 -7.57 12.85 -16.52
C GLY A 170 -7.72 13.52 -15.16
N HIS A 171 -6.86 13.17 -14.19
CA HIS A 171 -6.96 13.59 -12.79
C HIS A 171 -5.64 14.09 -12.19
N ALA A 172 -4.63 14.37 -13.00
CA ALA A 172 -3.33 14.86 -12.50
C ALA A 172 -3.46 16.22 -11.79
N ASP A 173 -4.40 17.07 -12.20
CA ASP A 173 -4.67 18.37 -11.58
C ASP A 173 -5.02 18.26 -10.08
N LEU A 174 -5.76 17.23 -9.68
CA LEU A 174 -6.09 16.94 -8.29
C LEU A 174 -4.84 16.58 -7.47
N LEU A 175 -3.96 15.77 -8.05
CA LEU A 175 -2.69 15.39 -7.42
C LEU A 175 -1.74 16.57 -7.28
N VAL A 176 -1.65 17.44 -8.30
CA VAL A 176 -0.87 18.69 -8.22
C VAL A 176 -1.40 19.57 -7.09
N ARG A 177 -2.73 19.77 -6.99
CA ARG A 177 -3.33 20.54 -5.88
C ARG A 177 -3.06 19.92 -4.51
N LEU A 178 -3.10 18.59 -4.40
CA LEU A 178 -2.78 17.90 -3.16
C LEU A 178 -1.30 18.12 -2.78
N PHE A 179 -0.37 17.94 -3.73
CA PHE A 179 1.06 18.16 -3.49
C PHE A 179 1.33 19.59 -3.01
N GLN A 180 0.75 20.59 -3.69
CA GLN A 180 0.90 21.99 -3.34
C GLN A 180 0.37 22.32 -1.93
N ARG A 181 -0.69 21.64 -1.49
CA ARG A 181 -1.24 21.78 -0.14
C ARG A 181 -0.31 21.22 0.94
N ILE A 182 0.30 20.07 0.68
CA ILE A 182 1.09 19.35 1.69
C ILE A 182 2.57 19.75 1.70
N ARG A 183 3.09 20.39 0.64
CA ARG A 183 4.54 20.64 0.49
C ARG A 183 5.17 21.47 1.61
N GLY A 184 4.36 22.27 2.31
CA GLY A 184 4.79 23.06 3.46
C GLY A 184 4.89 22.27 4.77
N ASP A 185 4.31 21.07 4.84
CA ASP A 185 4.37 20.17 5.99
C ASP A 185 5.45 19.10 5.75
N PRO A 186 6.57 19.11 6.49
CA PRO A 186 7.66 18.16 6.27
C PRO A 186 7.26 16.69 6.44
N LEU A 187 6.34 16.38 7.35
CA LEU A 187 5.90 15.00 7.60
C LEU A 187 5.02 14.50 6.47
N GLN A 188 4.04 15.32 6.07
CA GLN A 188 3.16 14.96 4.94
C GLN A 188 3.93 14.89 3.64
N ARG A 189 4.83 15.86 3.38
CA ARG A 189 5.69 15.87 2.20
C ARG A 189 6.58 14.62 2.12
N ARG A 190 7.23 14.25 3.22
CA ARG A 190 8.08 13.05 3.26
C ARG A 190 7.30 11.75 3.04
N PHE A 191 6.05 11.70 3.50
CA PHE A 191 5.23 10.50 3.41
C PHE A 191 4.46 10.37 2.09
N LEU A 192 3.77 11.44 1.65
CA LEU A 192 2.91 11.44 0.46
C LEU A 192 3.61 11.96 -0.79
N GLY A 193 4.63 12.81 -0.66
CA GLY A 193 5.34 13.44 -1.78
C GLY A 193 5.84 12.43 -2.82
N PRO A 194 6.62 11.41 -2.43
CA PRO A 194 7.10 10.39 -3.35
C PRO A 194 5.98 9.70 -4.13
N LYS A 195 4.88 9.33 -3.46
CA LYS A 195 3.73 8.63 -4.05
C LYS A 195 2.95 9.51 -5.03
N ILE A 196 2.76 10.79 -4.70
CA ILE A 196 2.09 11.75 -5.57
C ILE A 196 2.93 12.00 -6.82
N LEU A 197 4.23 12.29 -6.65
CA LEU A 197 5.13 12.57 -7.76
C LEU A 197 5.34 11.34 -8.66
N GLU A 198 5.37 10.13 -8.10
CA GLU A 198 5.36 8.89 -8.88
C GLU A 198 4.10 8.77 -9.73
N SER A 199 2.93 9.04 -9.15
CA SER A 199 1.66 8.94 -9.87
C SER A 199 1.54 9.99 -10.97
N LEU A 200 2.00 11.23 -10.71
CA LEU A 200 2.08 12.29 -11.72
C LEU A 200 3.04 11.94 -12.85
N TYR A 201 4.20 11.36 -12.53
CA TYR A 201 5.16 10.88 -13.52
C TYR A 201 4.56 9.80 -14.43
N VAL A 202 3.81 8.85 -13.87
CA VAL A 202 3.16 7.78 -14.64
C VAL A 202 2.01 8.32 -15.50
N LEU A 203 1.19 9.25 -14.96
CA LEU A 203 0.10 9.88 -15.71
C LEU A 203 0.62 10.65 -16.93
N GLY A 204 1.74 11.35 -16.79
CA GLY A 204 2.39 12.06 -17.90
C GLY A 204 1.55 13.20 -18.49
N GLU A 205 0.55 13.71 -17.76
CA GLU A 205 -0.35 14.76 -18.21
C GLU A 205 0.35 16.14 -18.19
N GLU A 206 0.12 16.95 -19.22
CA GLU A 206 0.79 18.24 -19.43
C GLU A 206 0.62 19.21 -18.24
N CYS A 207 -0.53 19.16 -17.56
CA CYS A 207 -0.79 20.02 -16.40
C CYS A 207 0.17 19.77 -15.21
N SER A 208 0.87 18.63 -15.19
CA SER A 208 1.89 18.32 -14.17
C SER A 208 3.27 18.92 -14.48
N LEU A 209 3.53 19.33 -15.73
CA LEU A 209 4.84 19.83 -16.15
C LEU A 209 5.27 21.06 -15.38
N SER A 210 4.36 22.04 -15.20
CA SER A 210 4.68 23.26 -14.45
C SER A 210 5.08 22.98 -13.00
N LEU A 211 4.49 21.96 -12.36
CA LEU A 211 4.92 21.53 -11.02
C LEU A 211 6.33 20.96 -11.07
N PHE A 212 6.64 20.07 -12.02
CA PHE A 212 7.97 19.50 -12.12
C PHE A 212 9.03 20.56 -12.42
N GLU A 213 8.74 21.52 -13.31
CA GLU A 213 9.64 22.64 -13.58
C GLU A 213 9.89 23.50 -12.34
N GLU A 214 8.85 23.78 -11.53
CA GLU A 214 9.00 24.47 -10.24
C GLU A 214 9.92 23.70 -9.27
N LEU A 215 9.79 22.37 -9.24
CA LEU A 215 10.57 21.49 -8.37
C LEU A 215 12.04 21.37 -8.77
N LEU A 216 12.42 21.71 -10.01
CA LEU A 216 13.84 21.76 -10.39
C LEU A 216 14.64 22.78 -9.56
N VAL A 217 13.97 23.84 -9.09
CA VAL A 217 14.59 24.91 -8.30
C VAL A 217 14.23 24.75 -6.82
N THR A 218 12.96 24.52 -6.51
CA THR A 218 12.41 24.56 -5.15
C THR A 218 12.27 23.19 -4.48
N GLY A 219 12.49 22.12 -5.25
CA GLY A 219 12.30 20.75 -4.79
C GLY A 219 13.30 20.34 -3.72
N HIS A 220 12.90 19.37 -2.90
CA HIS A 220 13.76 18.79 -1.90
C HIS A 220 14.82 17.90 -2.54
N THR A 221 16.07 18.07 -2.12
CA THR A 221 17.18 17.19 -2.47
C THR A 221 17.40 16.15 -1.37
N ASP A 222 17.52 14.89 -1.76
CA ASP A 222 17.78 13.76 -0.87
C ASP A 222 18.80 12.83 -1.57
N PRO A 223 19.72 12.19 -0.82
CA PRO A 223 20.54 11.09 -1.35
C PRO A 223 19.71 9.90 -1.85
N ASP A 224 18.58 9.62 -1.21
CA ASP A 224 17.60 8.63 -1.64
C ASP A 224 16.82 9.15 -2.86
N VAL A 225 16.96 8.44 -3.98
CA VAL A 225 16.33 8.79 -5.26
C VAL A 225 14.80 8.78 -5.19
N ASP A 226 14.21 7.98 -4.29
CA ASP A 226 12.76 7.94 -4.11
C ASP A 226 12.22 9.17 -3.40
N ARG A 227 13.05 9.80 -2.56
CA ARG A 227 12.70 10.99 -1.76
C ARG A 227 13.15 12.29 -2.41
N CYS A 228 14.04 12.21 -3.39
CA CYS A 228 14.57 13.38 -4.06
C CYS A 228 13.61 13.92 -5.13
N GLU A 229 12.87 14.97 -4.77
CA GLU A 229 11.93 15.63 -5.67
C GLU A 229 12.62 16.25 -6.89
N VAL A 230 13.80 16.85 -6.71
CA VAL A 230 14.56 17.44 -7.83
C VAL A 230 14.96 16.38 -8.85
N THR A 231 15.39 15.19 -8.39
CA THR A 231 15.78 14.10 -9.32
C THR A 231 14.56 13.58 -10.08
N ARG A 232 13.44 13.40 -9.38
CA ARG A 232 12.19 12.96 -10.00
C ARG A 232 11.64 13.99 -11.00
N ALA A 233 11.72 15.27 -10.66
CA ALA A 233 11.36 16.38 -11.53
C ALA A 233 12.25 16.44 -12.78
N LEU A 234 13.56 16.24 -12.64
CA LEU A 234 14.46 16.16 -13.79
C LEU A 234 14.09 15.03 -14.74
N VAL A 235 13.83 13.83 -14.22
CA VAL A 235 13.41 12.68 -15.05
C VAL A 235 12.08 12.98 -15.74
N ALA A 236 11.09 13.54 -15.03
CA ALA A 236 9.81 13.91 -15.61
C ALA A 236 9.92 14.97 -16.71
N VAL A 237 10.66 16.06 -16.47
CA VAL A 237 10.88 17.14 -17.45
C VAL A 237 11.66 16.62 -18.66
N ARG A 238 12.69 15.80 -18.43
CA ARG A 238 13.48 15.16 -19.50
C ARG A 238 12.59 14.29 -20.39
N ARG A 239 11.73 13.47 -19.77
CA ARG A 239 10.79 12.60 -20.50
C ARG A 239 9.80 13.42 -21.33
N ALA A 240 9.29 14.52 -20.79
CA ALA A 240 8.31 15.37 -21.47
C ALA A 240 8.92 16.23 -22.60
N THR A 241 10.17 16.67 -22.45
CA THR A 241 10.76 17.72 -23.31
C THR A 241 12.01 17.30 -24.08
N GLY A 242 12.58 16.14 -23.77
CA GLY A 242 13.83 15.64 -24.38
C GLY A 242 15.10 16.36 -23.91
N ARG A 243 15.01 17.34 -22.99
CA ARG A 243 16.16 18.11 -22.48
C ARG A 243 16.40 17.88 -20.99
N VAL A 244 17.66 17.96 -20.57
CA VAL A 244 18.02 18.07 -19.15
C VAL A 244 17.99 19.53 -18.77
N ALA A 245 17.04 19.91 -17.91
CA ALA A 245 16.85 21.29 -17.50
C ALA A 245 17.83 21.69 -16.38
N PRO A 246 18.20 22.98 -16.29
CA PRO A 246 18.93 23.52 -15.15
C PRO A 246 18.19 23.22 -13.84
N ASN A 247 18.92 22.90 -12.78
CA ASN A 247 18.34 22.45 -11.52
C ASN A 247 19.25 22.76 -10.34
N SER A 248 18.71 22.66 -9.13
CA SER A 248 19.42 22.97 -7.89
C SER A 248 20.34 21.86 -7.36
N LYS A 249 20.23 20.62 -7.88
CA LYS A 249 20.97 19.45 -7.36
C LYS A 249 22.29 19.22 -8.09
N PHE A 250 22.29 19.33 -9.40
CA PHE A 250 23.43 19.06 -10.25
C PHE A 250 23.95 20.38 -10.84
N ALA A 251 25.25 20.63 -10.69
CA ALA A 251 25.91 21.70 -11.42
C ALA A 251 25.92 21.42 -12.94
N ASP A 252 26.06 22.46 -13.76
CA ASP A 252 26.00 22.33 -15.21
C ASP A 252 27.08 21.38 -15.76
N GLY A 253 26.64 20.33 -16.46
CA GLY A 253 27.43 19.61 -17.48
C GLY A 253 28.43 18.55 -17.01
N ASP A 254 27.97 17.47 -16.39
CA ASP A 254 28.79 16.26 -16.18
C ASP A 254 28.09 15.00 -16.74
N ASP A 255 28.85 14.12 -17.41
CA ASP A 255 28.41 12.78 -17.85
C ASP A 255 27.91 11.92 -16.66
N ALA A 256 28.35 12.25 -15.45
CA ALA A 256 27.82 11.66 -14.22
C ALA A 256 26.33 11.95 -13.99
N VAL A 257 25.83 13.13 -14.41
CA VAL A 257 24.41 13.51 -14.28
C VAL A 257 23.55 12.64 -15.18
N TRP A 258 23.97 12.44 -16.43
CA TRP A 258 23.24 11.59 -17.37
C TRP A 258 23.07 10.17 -16.86
N ARG A 259 24.16 9.57 -16.36
CA ARG A 259 24.12 8.23 -15.76
C ARG A 259 23.20 8.18 -14.55
N ALA A 260 23.27 9.16 -13.67
CA ALA A 260 22.40 9.23 -12.49
C ALA A 260 20.90 9.35 -12.86
N LEU A 261 20.57 10.12 -13.90
CA LEU A 261 19.20 10.25 -14.39
C LEU A 261 18.71 8.97 -15.07
N ASP A 262 19.56 8.26 -15.81
CA ASP A 262 19.21 6.98 -16.42
C ASP A 262 19.00 5.89 -15.37
N ASP A 263 19.82 5.87 -14.33
CA ASP A 263 19.63 4.98 -13.17
C ASP A 263 18.31 5.29 -12.44
N ALA A 264 18.02 6.57 -12.21
CA ALA A 264 16.78 7.01 -11.57
C ALA A 264 15.55 6.64 -12.41
N GLU A 265 15.58 6.86 -13.73
CA GLU A 265 14.49 6.49 -14.63
C GLU A 265 14.26 4.99 -14.64
N ARG A 266 15.33 4.17 -14.74
CA ARG A 266 15.22 2.71 -14.62
C ARG A 266 14.57 2.28 -13.31
N HIS A 267 14.94 2.93 -12.21
CA HIS A 267 14.36 2.65 -10.90
C HIS A 267 12.88 2.99 -10.86
N TYR A 268 12.47 4.18 -11.31
CA TYR A 268 11.07 4.60 -11.33
C TYR A 268 10.21 3.73 -12.27
N GLU A 269 10.73 3.35 -13.44
CA GLU A 269 10.01 2.42 -14.33
C GLU A 269 9.83 1.03 -13.71
N ALA A 270 10.80 0.56 -12.91
CA ALA A 270 10.70 -0.73 -12.23
C ALA A 270 9.67 -0.74 -11.08
N THR A 271 9.31 0.43 -10.54
CA THR A 271 8.33 0.55 -9.44
C THR A 271 6.97 1.07 -9.89
N ARG A 272 6.84 1.57 -11.13
CA ARG A 272 5.66 2.30 -11.62
C ARG A 272 4.30 1.64 -11.40
N ASP A 273 4.26 0.30 -11.37
CA ASP A 273 3.03 -0.49 -11.23
C ASP A 273 2.77 -0.96 -9.79
N ARG A 274 3.60 -0.57 -8.81
CA ARG A 274 3.52 -1.03 -7.42
C ARG A 274 2.69 -0.07 -6.57
N ILE A 275 1.71 -0.59 -5.84
CA ILE A 275 1.05 0.15 -4.75
C ILE A 275 1.72 -0.31 -3.47
N VAL A 276 2.26 0.61 -2.68
CA VAL A 276 3.01 0.27 -1.45
C VAL A 276 2.09 0.44 -0.23
N PRO A 277 1.60 -0.66 0.38
CA PRO A 277 0.72 -0.61 1.53
C PRO A 277 1.36 0.13 2.71
N VAL A 278 0.54 0.85 3.45
CA VAL A 278 0.90 1.49 4.71
C VAL A 278 0.48 0.54 5.83
N VAL A 279 1.38 0.24 6.76
CA VAL A 279 0.99 -0.50 7.97
C VAL A 279 0.17 0.44 8.83
N VAL A 280 -1.14 0.21 8.87
CA VAL A 280 -2.05 0.96 9.75
C VAL A 280 -2.02 0.26 11.11
N ILE A 281 -1.40 0.93 12.09
CA ILE A 281 -1.36 0.49 13.50
C ILE A 281 -2.73 0.67 14.12
#